data_AF-A0A1M5RKN8-F1
#
_entry.id   AF-A0A1M5RKN8-F1
#
_cell.length_a   1.000
_cell.length_b   1.000
_cell.length_c   1.000
_cell.angle_alpha   90.00
_cell.angle_beta   90.00
_cell.angle_gamma   90.00
#
_symmetry.space_group_name_H-M   'P 1'
#
loop_
_entity.id
_entity.type
_entity.pdbx_description
1 polymer ?
#
loop_
_entity_poly.entity_id
_entity_poly.type
_entity_poly.pdbx_seq_one_letter_code
_entity_poly.pdbx_strand_id
1 'polypeptide(L)'
;MTKKLKYAAFSLFIILIVISCRSSKPVENENKVQTITITETLHDTVFKIAKDSSSYNALLDCINGKVVLKNVTQAEPGRTLKSPRVRLDNNKLSVDCDLKEQQLYAFWKSKQIKDVQEKTITITKFVNYLTFWQKVQIWLGRILLIILIFLLLRFVYKIYKPLMV
;
A
#
# COMPACT_ATOMS: atom_id res chain seq x y z
N MET A 1 7.47 -41.96 -60.15
CA MET A 1 8.19 -41.63 -58.89
C MET A 1 7.90 -40.23 -58.35
N THR A 2 7.69 -39.22 -59.20
CA THR A 2 7.52 -37.81 -58.81
C THR A 2 6.23 -37.48 -58.05
N LYS A 3 5.12 -38.19 -58.29
CA LYS A 3 3.85 -37.96 -57.55
C LYS A 3 3.93 -38.34 -56.08
N LYS A 4 4.49 -39.52 -55.74
CA LYS A 4 4.59 -39.97 -54.34
C LYS A 4 5.54 -39.10 -53.51
N LEU A 5 6.62 -38.61 -54.12
CA LEU A 5 7.55 -37.68 -53.47
C LEU A 5 6.90 -36.31 -53.17
N LYS A 6 6.04 -35.82 -54.08
CA LYS A 6 5.26 -34.59 -53.87
C LYS A 6 4.25 -34.72 -52.73
N TYR A 7 3.56 -35.86 -52.61
CA TYR A 7 2.64 -36.10 -51.49
C TYR A 7 3.37 -36.25 -50.15
N ALA A 8 4.53 -36.92 -50.13
CA ALA A 8 5.36 -37.04 -48.93
C ALA A 8 5.88 -35.66 -48.47
N ALA A 9 6.36 -34.83 -49.39
CA ALA A 9 6.81 -33.47 -49.08
C ALA A 9 5.66 -32.58 -48.56
N PHE A 10 4.46 -32.70 -49.14
CA PHE A 10 3.28 -31.97 -48.68
C PHE A 10 2.83 -32.41 -47.28
N SER A 11 2.88 -33.71 -46.99
CA SER A 11 2.56 -34.26 -45.66
C SER A 11 3.54 -33.77 -44.59
N LEU A 12 4.85 -33.74 -44.90
CA LEU A 12 5.88 -33.22 -44.00
C LEU A 12 5.66 -31.73 -43.68
N PHE A 13 5.24 -30.93 -44.67
CA PHE A 13 4.97 -29.51 -44.51
C PHE A 13 3.79 -29.23 -43.57
N ILE A 14 2.73 -30.05 -43.64
CA ILE A 14 1.59 -29.94 -42.72
C ILE A 14 1.98 -30.27 -41.29
N ILE A 15 2.80 -31.30 -41.07
CA ILE A 15 3.25 -31.70 -39.73
C ILE A 15 4.06 -30.58 -39.06
N LEU A 16 4.92 -29.88 -39.81
CA LEU A 16 5.72 -28.76 -39.31
C LEU A 16 4.86 -27.58 -38.84
N ILE A 17 3.72 -27.31 -39.48
CA ILE A 17 2.82 -26.21 -39.09
C ILE A 17 2.13 -26.51 -37.73
N VAL A 18 1.85 -27.78 -37.44
CA VAL A 18 1.14 -28.16 -36.20
C VAL A 18 2.04 -28.10 -34.97
N ILE A 19 3.36 -28.33 -35.11
CA ILE A 19 4.30 -28.36 -33.97
C ILE A 19 4.67 -26.95 -33.48
N SER A 20 4.47 -25.90 -34.28
CA SER A 20 4.89 -24.53 -33.94
C SER A 20 3.93 -23.76 -33.02
N CYS A 21 2.86 -24.37 -32.51
CA CYS A 21 1.81 -23.68 -31.74
C CYS A 21 2.07 -23.61 -30.22
N ARG A 22 3.30 -23.27 -29.80
CA ARG A 22 3.63 -23.06 -28.38
C ARG A 22 3.50 -21.57 -28.02
N SER A 23 2.32 -21.19 -27.53
CA SER A 23 2.05 -19.82 -27.05
C SER A 23 2.67 -19.60 -25.67
N SER A 24 3.51 -18.58 -25.53
CA SER A 24 4.07 -18.19 -24.23
C SER A 24 2.98 -17.54 -23.38
N LYS A 25 2.76 -18.02 -22.16
CA LYS A 25 1.74 -17.48 -21.25
C LYS A 25 2.15 -16.06 -20.82
N PRO A 26 1.23 -15.07 -20.79
CA PRO A 26 1.58 -13.75 -20.30
C PRO A 26 1.96 -13.80 -18.81
N VAL A 27 3.05 -13.12 -18.47
CA VAL A 27 3.49 -12.92 -17.07
C VAL A 27 2.59 -11.86 -16.44
N GLU A 28 1.90 -12.23 -15.37
CA GLU A 28 1.12 -11.33 -14.53
C GLU A 28 2.09 -10.50 -13.67
N ASN A 29 2.16 -9.19 -13.93
CA ASN A 29 3.01 -8.29 -13.16
C ASN A 29 2.13 -7.47 -12.21
N GLU A 30 2.09 -7.89 -10.95
CA GLU A 30 1.39 -7.20 -9.87
C GLU A 30 2.15 -5.92 -9.48
N ASN A 31 1.73 -4.76 -9.99
CA ASN A 31 2.21 -3.48 -9.46
C ASN A 31 1.36 -3.09 -8.25
N LYS A 32 1.92 -3.20 -7.04
CA LYS A 32 1.30 -2.71 -5.82
C LYS A 32 1.49 -1.20 -5.72
N VAL A 33 0.42 -0.42 -5.92
CA VAL A 33 0.44 1.02 -5.67
C VAL A 33 -0.22 1.28 -4.31
N GLN A 34 0.55 1.77 -3.34
CA GLN A 34 0.05 2.22 -2.05
C GLN A 34 -0.39 3.68 -2.16
N THR A 35 -1.68 3.94 -1.94
CA THR A 35 -2.19 5.32 -1.82
C THR A 35 -2.45 5.61 -0.35
N ILE A 36 -1.72 6.57 0.21
CA ILE A 36 -1.87 7.03 1.59
C ILE A 36 -2.84 8.21 1.58
N THR A 37 -4.09 7.99 2.03
CA THR A 37 -5.07 9.07 2.21
C THR A 37 -4.99 9.58 3.64
N ILE A 38 -4.47 10.80 3.82
CA ILE A 38 -4.42 11.49 5.11
C ILE A 38 -5.66 12.37 5.21
N THR A 39 -6.67 11.94 5.96
CA THR A 39 -7.86 12.75 6.22
C THR A 39 -7.59 13.62 7.45
N GLU A 40 -7.39 14.93 7.24
CA GLU A 40 -7.29 15.89 8.34
C GLU A 40 -8.68 16.34 8.78
N THR A 41 -9.26 15.64 9.76
CA THR A 41 -10.45 16.14 10.46
C THR A 41 -10.02 17.27 11.41
N LEU A 42 -10.44 18.50 11.09
CA LEU A 42 -10.30 19.66 11.97
C LEU A 42 -11.25 19.47 13.16
N HIS A 43 -10.68 19.30 14.36
CA HIS A 43 -11.48 19.18 15.59
C HIS A 43 -11.57 20.53 16.30
N ASP A 44 -12.73 21.18 16.20
CA ASP A 44 -13.07 22.42 16.93
C ASP A 44 -13.48 22.15 18.40
N THR A 45 -12.80 21.21 19.06
CA THR A 45 -13.09 20.91 20.46
C THR A 45 -12.07 21.59 21.36
N VAL A 46 -12.53 22.55 22.17
CA VAL A 46 -11.72 23.16 23.22
C VAL A 46 -11.43 22.13 24.30
N PHE A 47 -10.15 21.77 24.47
CA PHE A 47 -9.71 20.92 25.57
C PHE A 47 -9.85 21.67 26.91
N LYS A 48 -10.83 21.27 27.72
CA LYS A 48 -11.02 21.82 29.07
C LYS A 48 -10.09 21.10 30.04
N ILE A 49 -9.09 21.82 30.55
CA ILE A 49 -8.22 21.35 31.63
C ILE A 49 -8.97 21.54 32.94
N ALA A 50 -9.18 20.46 33.69
CA ALA A 50 -9.79 20.55 35.02
C ALA A 50 -8.84 21.27 35.98
N LYS A 51 -9.39 22.14 36.83
CA LYS A 51 -8.61 22.80 37.88
C LYS A 51 -8.06 21.73 38.84
N ASP A 52 -6.76 21.78 39.07
CA ASP A 52 -6.04 20.90 40.00
C ASP A 52 -5.26 21.74 41.02
N SER A 53 -4.98 21.16 42.19
CA SER A 53 -4.26 21.83 43.27
C SER A 53 -3.33 20.84 43.99
N SER A 54 -2.10 21.24 44.21
CA SER A 54 -1.11 20.54 45.03
C SER A 54 -0.78 21.35 46.28
N SER A 55 -0.57 20.69 47.42
CA SER A 55 -0.34 21.36 48.70
C SER A 55 1.06 21.08 49.25
N TYR A 56 1.65 22.07 49.92
CA TYR A 56 2.92 21.95 50.62
C TYR A 56 2.87 22.73 51.93
N ASN A 57 3.11 22.05 53.04
CA ASN A 57 3.17 22.62 54.37
C ASN A 57 4.52 22.26 55.01
N ALA A 58 5.21 23.27 55.54
CA ALA A 58 6.46 23.09 56.25
C ALA A 58 6.62 24.14 57.34
N LEU A 59 7.34 23.77 58.40
CA LEU A 59 7.74 24.68 59.47
C LEU A 59 9.04 25.38 59.09
N LEU A 60 9.02 26.71 59.15
CA LEU A 60 10.18 27.58 58.95
C LEU A 60 10.77 27.94 60.31
N ASP A 61 12.08 27.82 60.44
CA ASP A 61 12.84 28.24 61.61
C ASP A 61 13.88 29.29 61.20
N CYS A 62 14.32 30.11 62.16
CA CYS A 62 15.32 31.15 61.91
C CYS A 62 16.55 30.86 62.78
N ILE A 63 17.64 30.46 62.13
CA ILE A 63 18.90 30.20 62.80
C ILE A 63 19.91 31.25 62.33
N ASN A 64 20.39 32.08 63.25
CA ASN A 64 21.38 33.13 62.98
C ASN A 64 20.96 34.10 61.85
N GLY A 65 19.68 34.51 61.82
CA GLY A 65 19.15 35.44 60.82
C GLY A 65 18.89 34.83 59.44
N LYS A 66 19.16 33.54 59.26
CA LYS A 66 18.85 32.78 58.05
C LYS A 66 17.62 31.90 58.29
N VAL A 67 16.65 32.00 57.39
CA VAL A 67 15.48 31.12 57.38
C VAL A 67 15.95 29.72 56.94
N VAL A 68 15.45 28.68 57.59
CA VAL A 68 15.72 27.27 57.28
C VAL A 68 14.43 26.45 57.41
N LEU A 69 14.27 25.45 56.54
CA LEU A 69 13.15 24.50 56.58
C LEU A 69 13.45 23.43 57.64
N LYS A 70 12.67 23.38 58.71
CA LYS A 70 12.93 22.48 59.85
C LYS A 70 12.25 21.12 59.67
N ASN A 71 10.98 21.12 59.24
CA ASN A 71 10.21 19.90 58.99
C ASN A 71 9.16 20.15 57.91
N VAL A 72 9.10 19.25 56.93
CA VAL A 72 8.02 19.20 55.94
C VAL A 72 6.90 18.36 56.53
N THR A 73 5.77 18.99 56.86
CA THR A 73 4.63 18.34 57.51
C THR A 73 3.67 17.72 56.50
N GLN A 74 3.57 18.28 55.29
CA GLN A 74 2.71 17.76 54.24
C GLN A 74 3.23 18.17 52.86
N ALA A 75 3.30 17.21 51.93
CA ALA A 75 3.71 17.47 50.55
C ALA A 75 2.91 16.57 49.62
N GLU A 76 1.65 16.93 49.38
CA GLU A 76 0.71 16.09 48.64
C GLU A 76 0.61 16.52 47.18
N PRO A 77 0.76 15.56 46.24
CA PRO A 77 0.50 15.82 44.83
C PRO A 77 -1.00 16.03 44.58
N GLY A 78 -1.32 16.79 43.53
CA GLY A 78 -2.68 16.88 43.01
C GLY A 78 -3.05 15.65 42.18
N ARG A 79 -4.18 15.70 41.46
CA ARG A 79 -4.57 14.61 40.55
C ARG A 79 -3.61 14.45 39.37
N THR A 80 -3.02 15.54 38.89
CA THR A 80 -2.08 15.56 37.77
C THR A 80 -0.86 16.44 38.04
N LEU A 81 -0.97 17.41 38.94
CA LEU A 81 0.15 18.20 39.45
C LEU A 81 1.06 17.34 40.33
N LYS A 82 2.38 17.48 40.12
CA LYS A 82 3.36 16.88 41.00
C LYS A 82 3.40 17.61 42.34
N SER A 83 3.98 16.97 43.35
CA SER A 83 4.26 17.63 44.63
C SER A 83 5.14 18.86 44.40
N PRO A 84 4.85 20.02 45.02
CA PRO A 84 5.57 21.27 44.77
C PRO A 84 7.06 21.16 45.12
N ARG A 85 7.92 21.73 44.27
CA ARG A 85 9.34 21.86 44.55
C ARG A 85 9.58 23.16 45.28
N VAL A 86 10.03 23.06 46.53
CA VAL A 86 10.29 24.21 47.38
C VAL A 86 11.79 24.42 47.50
N ARG A 87 12.23 25.63 47.18
CA ARG A 87 13.63 26.07 47.29
C ARG A 87 13.68 27.30 48.18
N LEU A 88 14.61 27.28 49.13
CA LEU A 88 14.88 28.41 49.98
C LEU A 88 16.29 28.92 49.66
N ASP A 89 16.39 30.13 49.12
CA ASP A 89 17.68 30.75 48.76
C ASP A 89 17.69 32.20 49.25
N ASN A 90 18.70 32.57 50.03
CA ASN A 90 18.84 33.91 50.61
C ASN A 90 17.55 34.47 51.27
N ASN A 91 16.93 33.67 52.15
CA ASN A 91 15.65 33.99 52.82
C ASN A 91 14.45 34.19 51.87
N LYS A 92 14.58 33.87 50.58
CA LYS A 92 13.48 33.86 49.61
C LYS A 92 12.97 32.43 49.43
N LEU A 93 11.66 32.27 49.58
CA LEU A 93 10.96 31.01 49.33
C LEU A 93 10.46 31.01 47.88
N SER A 94 10.95 30.08 47.08
CA SER A 94 10.46 29.80 45.72
C SER A 94 9.72 28.47 45.73
N VAL A 95 8.50 28.46 45.18
CA VAL A 95 7.64 27.28 45.08
C VAL A 95 7.29 27.06 43.63
N ASP A 96 7.82 25.98 43.05
CA ASP A 96 7.60 25.61 41.66
C ASP A 96 6.68 24.38 41.58
N CYS A 97 5.63 24.47 40.77
CA CYS A 97 4.71 23.36 40.52
C CYS A 97 4.82 22.92 39.08
N ASP A 98 5.14 21.64 38.86
CA ASP A 98 5.23 21.07 37.51
C ASP A 98 3.93 20.36 37.13
N LEU A 99 3.36 20.77 36.00
CA LEU A 99 2.28 20.06 35.32
C LEU A 99 2.88 19.22 34.17
N LYS A 100 2.46 17.95 34.03
CA LYS A 100 2.73 17.20 32.79
C LYS A 100 2.03 17.89 31.61
N GLU A 101 2.69 17.99 30.47
CA GLU A 101 2.17 18.67 29.28
C GLU A 101 0.94 17.96 28.68
N GLN A 102 -0.24 18.27 29.20
CA GLN A 102 -1.51 17.67 28.77
C GLN A 102 -1.89 18.09 27.34
N GLN A 103 -1.52 19.32 26.94
CA GLN A 103 -1.79 19.84 25.59
C GLN A 103 -1.03 19.08 24.51
N LEU A 104 0.26 18.82 24.73
CA LEU A 104 1.08 18.10 23.78
C LEU A 104 0.54 16.67 23.62
N TYR A 105 0.25 15.97 24.72
CA TYR A 105 -0.34 14.64 24.67
C TYR A 105 -1.70 14.59 23.92
N ALA A 106 -2.57 15.57 24.15
CA ALA A 106 -3.84 15.69 23.44
C ALA A 106 -3.64 15.88 21.92
N PHE A 107 -2.67 16.72 21.53
CA PHE A 107 -2.31 16.94 20.13
C PHE A 107 -1.72 15.69 19.46
N TRP A 108 -0.81 14.97 20.12
CA TRP A 108 -0.25 13.74 19.57
C TRP A 108 -1.30 12.63 19.42
N LYS A 109 -2.20 12.49 20.40
CA LYS A 109 -3.28 11.50 20.36
C LYS A 109 -4.27 11.77 19.22
N SER A 110 -4.60 13.04 18.96
CA SER A 110 -5.45 13.40 17.82
C SER A 110 -4.75 13.18 16.48
N LYS A 111 -3.41 13.28 16.42
CA LYS A 111 -2.61 13.02 15.22
C LYS A 111 -2.48 11.53 14.91
N GLN A 112 -2.25 10.66 15.89
CA GLN A 112 -2.12 9.20 15.66
C GLN A 112 -3.38 8.53 15.13
N ILE A 113 -4.57 9.03 15.47
CA ILE A 113 -5.84 8.46 14.96
C ILE A 113 -6.01 8.76 13.45
N LYS A 114 -5.18 9.65 12.88
CA LYS A 114 -5.12 9.95 11.44
C LYS A 114 -4.31 8.93 10.64
N ASP A 115 -3.70 7.93 11.29
CA ASP A 115 -2.75 7.03 10.65
C ASP A 115 -3.45 6.03 9.72
N VAL A 116 -3.47 6.44 8.44
CA VAL A 116 -3.24 5.66 7.22
C VAL A 116 -4.19 4.47 6.98
N GLN A 117 -5.28 4.75 6.26
CA GLN A 117 -6.00 3.72 5.52
C GLN A 117 -5.18 3.34 4.26
N GLU A 118 -4.29 2.34 4.39
CA GLU A 118 -3.56 1.78 3.25
C GLU A 118 -4.50 0.98 2.35
N LYS A 119 -5.07 1.62 1.33
CA LYS A 119 -5.84 0.90 0.31
C LYS A 119 -4.86 0.34 -0.73
N THR A 120 -4.51 -0.93 -0.60
CA THR A 120 -3.76 -1.66 -1.63
C THR A 120 -4.69 -1.89 -2.82
N ILE A 121 -4.49 -1.13 -3.90
CA ILE A 121 -5.23 -1.36 -5.16
C ILE A 121 -4.36 -2.26 -6.03
N THR A 122 -4.78 -3.51 -6.22
CA THR A 122 -4.19 -4.43 -7.19
C THR A 122 -4.65 -4.06 -8.60
N ILE A 123 -3.88 -3.21 -9.28
CA ILE A 123 -4.14 -2.90 -10.68
C ILE A 123 -3.57 -4.03 -11.53
N THR A 124 -4.43 -4.90 -12.05
CA THR A 124 -4.07 -5.86 -13.09
C THR A 124 -3.76 -5.11 -14.38
N LYS A 125 -2.49 -4.73 -14.56
CA LYS A 125 -2.04 -4.10 -15.80
C LYS A 125 -2.01 -5.19 -16.87
N PHE A 126 -2.99 -5.17 -17.79
CA PHE A 126 -2.96 -5.97 -19.02
C PHE A 126 -1.75 -5.54 -19.87
N VAL A 127 -0.60 -6.15 -19.62
CA VAL A 127 0.66 -5.83 -20.33
C VAL A 127 0.74 -6.46 -21.72
N ASN A 128 -0.16 -7.37 -22.06
CA ASN A 128 -0.12 -8.09 -23.33
C ASN A 128 -1.25 -7.63 -24.27
N TYR A 129 -1.11 -6.44 -24.86
CA TYR A 129 -1.93 -6.05 -25.99
C TYR A 129 -1.34 -6.66 -27.28
N LEU A 130 -2.19 -7.22 -28.14
CA LEU A 130 -1.73 -7.66 -29.46
C LEU A 130 -1.24 -6.44 -30.23
N THR A 131 0.06 -6.44 -30.57
CA THR A 131 0.65 -5.42 -31.44
C THR A 131 -0.06 -5.44 -32.79
N PHE A 132 -0.09 -4.29 -33.46
CA PHE A 132 -0.71 -4.18 -34.79
C PHE A 132 -0.15 -5.23 -35.76
N TRP A 133 1.16 -5.45 -35.75
CA TRP A 133 1.84 -6.46 -36.57
C TRP A 133 1.40 -7.89 -36.27
N GLN A 134 1.24 -8.25 -34.99
CA GLN A 134 0.70 -9.57 -34.61
C GLN A 134 -0.74 -9.75 -35.12
N LYS A 135 -1.57 -8.70 -35.08
CA LYS A 135 -2.93 -8.75 -35.65
C LYS A 135 -2.90 -8.98 -37.16
N VAL A 136 -2.02 -8.27 -37.87
CA VAL A 136 -1.84 -8.44 -39.32
C VAL A 136 -1.37 -9.85 -39.64
N GLN A 137 -0.40 -10.40 -38.90
CA GLN A 137 0.10 -11.77 -39.11
C GLN A 137 -1.00 -12.83 -38.88
N ILE A 138 -1.81 -12.67 -37.83
CA ILE A 138 -2.96 -13.56 -37.58
C ILE A 138 -3.96 -13.48 -38.73
N TRP A 139 -4.25 -12.28 -39.23
CA TRP A 139 -5.21 -12.09 -40.31
C TRP A 139 -4.72 -12.71 -41.63
N LEU A 140 -3.43 -12.53 -41.94
CA LEU A 140 -2.78 -13.16 -43.08
C LEU A 140 -2.81 -14.69 -42.99
N GLY A 141 -2.54 -15.25 -41.81
CA GLY A 141 -2.63 -16.69 -41.56
C GLY A 141 -4.04 -17.24 -41.78
N ARG A 142 -5.08 -16.50 -41.34
CA ARG A 142 -6.49 -16.88 -41.57
C ARG A 142 -6.84 -16.90 -43.06
N ILE A 143 -6.38 -15.93 -43.83
CA ILE A 143 -6.59 -15.90 -45.28
C ILE A 143 -5.94 -17.10 -45.95
N LEU A 144 -4.69 -17.40 -45.58
CA LEU A 144 -3.95 -18.52 -46.15
C LEU A 144 -4.64 -19.87 -45.84
N LEU A 145 -5.22 -20.02 -44.65
CA LEU A 145 -5.99 -21.20 -44.26
C LEU A 145 -7.25 -21.36 -45.13
N ILE A 146 -7.99 -20.28 -45.37
CA ILE A 146 -9.17 -20.30 -46.25
C ILE A 146 -8.79 -20.74 -47.68
N ILE A 147 -7.69 -20.19 -48.21
CA ILE A 147 -7.19 -20.56 -49.55
C ILE A 147 -6.81 -22.04 -49.59
N LEU A 148 -6.16 -22.56 -48.54
CA LEU A 148 -5.79 -23.97 -48.45
C LEU A 148 -7.03 -24.88 -48.46
N ILE A 149 -8.05 -24.56 -47.68
CA ILE A 149 -9.33 -25.30 -47.67
C ILE A 149 -9.97 -25.29 -49.05
N PHE A 150 -10.01 -24.13 -49.72
CA PHE A 150 -10.57 -24.01 -51.06
C PHE A 150 -9.84 -24.89 -52.08
N LEU A 151 -8.50 -24.92 -52.03
CA LEU A 151 -7.69 -25.77 -52.90
C LEU A 151 -7.92 -27.26 -52.62
N LEU A 152 -8.04 -27.66 -51.34
CA LEU A 152 -8.36 -29.03 -50.95
C LEU A 152 -9.73 -29.45 -51.47
N LEU A 153 -10.77 -28.62 -51.30
CA LEU A 153 -12.10 -28.88 -51.84
C LEU A 153 -12.09 -29.01 -53.36
N ARG A 154 -11.38 -28.12 -54.07
CA ARG A 154 -11.22 -28.20 -55.53
C ARG A 154 -10.48 -29.47 -55.96
N PHE A 155 -9.47 -29.88 -55.20
CA PHE A 155 -8.71 -31.09 -55.47
C PHE A 155 -9.56 -32.35 -55.27
N VAL A 156 -10.32 -32.41 -54.17
CA VAL A 156 -11.29 -33.46 -53.87
C VAL A 156 -12.35 -33.52 -54.98
N TYR A 157 -12.97 -32.39 -55.34
CA TYR A 157 -13.94 -32.32 -56.44
C TYR A 157 -13.36 -32.84 -57.77
N LYS A 158 -12.10 -32.50 -58.08
CA LYS A 158 -11.41 -32.99 -59.28
C LYS A 158 -11.15 -34.50 -59.25
N ILE A 159 -10.99 -35.11 -58.07
CA ILE A 159 -10.83 -36.57 -57.90
C ILE A 159 -12.18 -37.30 -57.98
N TYR A 160 -13.26 -36.72 -57.46
CA TYR A 160 -14.60 -37.32 -57.54
C TYR A 160 -15.27 -37.15 -58.90
N LYS A 161 -14.92 -36.11 -59.67
CA LYS A 161 -15.43 -35.89 -61.03
C LYS A 161 -15.21 -37.08 -62.00
N PRO A 162 -14.04 -37.76 -62.05
CA PRO A 162 -13.85 -38.95 -62.89
C PRO A 162 -14.42 -40.25 -62.30
N LEU A 163 -15.02 -40.23 -61.10
CA LEU A 163 -15.66 -41.41 -60.49
C LEU A 163 -17.18 -41.46 -60.73
N MET A 164 -17.75 -40.38 -61.27
CA MET A 164 -19.17 -40.19 -61.58
C MET A 164 -19.38 -39.97 -63.10
N VAL A 165 -18.67 -40.76 -63.91
CA VAL A 165 -18.97 -41.04 -65.33
C VAL A 165 -18.86 -42.54 -65.51
#